data_AF-A0A8X7Y8I0-F1
#
_entry.id   AF-A0A8X7Y8I0-F1
#
_cell.length_a   1.000
_cell.length_b   1.000
_cell.length_c   1.000
_cell.angle_alpha   90.00
_cell.angle_beta   90.00
_cell.angle_gamma   90.00
#
_symmetry.space_group_name_H-M   'P 1'
#
loop_
_entity.id
_entity.type
_entity.pdbx_description
1 polymer ?
#
loop_
_entity_poly.entity_id
_entity_poly.type
_entity_poly.pdbx_seq_one_letter_code
_entity_poly.pdbx_strand_id
1 'polypeptide(L)'
;MASSAHTFLSFVFYTIFLSFGSYKAEARRFNDISSLVSKGLFDSIFLHKDNNACPAKGFYTYNSFIQASRCFPQFGRTGSSITRKREVAAFLAQISHETTGGWATAPDGPFAWGLCFKEEVSPQSSYCDSSNTQWPCSPGKSYKGRGPIQLSWNYNYGPAGKALGFDGLNNPDMVSNNSLIAFKTALWFWMTEQNPKPSCHNVMIGKYKPTAADVNG
;
A
#
# COMPACT_ATOMS: atom_id res chain seq x y z
N MET A 1 -61.94 38.60 -54.36
CA MET A 1 -61.04 39.60 -54.98
C MET A 1 -59.86 39.76 -54.04
N ALA A 2 -58.71 39.14 -54.35
CA ALA A 2 -57.48 39.80 -54.86
C ALA A 2 -56.97 40.89 -53.88
N SER A 3 -55.72 40.96 -53.41
CA SER A 3 -54.44 40.64 -54.04
C SER A 3 -53.32 40.58 -52.98
N SER A 4 -52.21 39.95 -53.37
CA SER A 4 -50.90 39.80 -52.72
C SER A 4 -50.14 41.12 -52.50
N ALA A 5 -49.23 41.19 -51.51
CA ALA A 5 -47.81 41.58 -51.68
C ALA A 5 -47.01 41.57 -50.36
N HIS A 6 -45.75 41.10 -50.46
CA HIS A 6 -44.71 40.91 -49.44
C HIS A 6 -44.06 42.20 -48.91
N THR A 7 -43.52 42.23 -47.68
CA THR A 7 -42.10 42.64 -47.40
C THR A 7 -41.62 42.37 -45.95
N PHE A 8 -40.51 41.61 -45.86
CA PHE A 8 -39.29 41.77 -45.04
C PHE A 8 -39.25 41.68 -43.48
N LEU A 9 -38.52 40.63 -43.04
CA LEU A 9 -37.49 40.51 -42.00
C LEU A 9 -37.50 41.46 -40.77
N SER A 10 -37.52 40.87 -39.58
CA SER A 10 -36.38 41.01 -38.66
C SER A 10 -36.33 39.87 -37.64
N PHE A 11 -35.17 39.22 -37.54
CA PHE A 11 -34.84 38.20 -36.54
C PHE A 11 -34.45 38.88 -35.23
N VAL A 12 -35.08 38.49 -34.12
CA VAL A 12 -34.50 38.68 -32.78
C VAL A 12 -34.55 37.35 -32.04
N PHE A 13 -33.37 36.76 -31.86
CA PHE A 13 -33.11 35.59 -31.05
C PHE A 13 -33.38 35.89 -29.57
N TYR A 14 -34.18 35.06 -28.90
CA TYR A 14 -34.16 34.94 -27.44
C TYR A 14 -34.01 33.46 -27.09
N THR A 15 -32.77 33.04 -26.85
CA THR A 15 -32.44 31.72 -26.29
C THR A 15 -32.69 31.75 -24.79
N ILE A 16 -33.72 31.03 -24.35
CA ILE A 16 -33.95 30.74 -22.93
C ILE A 16 -32.97 29.63 -22.54
N PHE A 17 -31.86 30.00 -21.89
CA PHE A 17 -31.01 29.06 -21.16
C PHE A 17 -31.71 28.71 -19.83
N LEU A 18 -32.39 27.56 -19.78
CA LEU A 18 -32.75 26.94 -18.50
C LEU A 18 -31.47 26.34 -17.91
N SER A 19 -31.05 26.92 -16.79
CA SER A 19 -29.92 26.49 -15.98
C SER A 19 -30.11 25.05 -15.52
N PHE A 20 -29.33 24.12 -16.06
CA PHE A 20 -29.08 22.86 -15.38
C PHE A 20 -28.35 23.20 -14.09
N GLY A 21 -29.07 23.03 -12.97
CA GLY A 21 -28.50 23.14 -11.64
C GLY A 21 -27.21 22.35 -11.56
N SER A 22 -26.14 23.05 -11.22
CA SER A 22 -24.86 22.44 -10.86
C SER A 22 -25.13 21.52 -9.68
N TYR A 23 -25.25 20.22 -9.94
CA TYR A 23 -24.92 19.22 -8.95
C TYR A 23 -23.43 19.43 -8.67
N LYS A 24 -23.13 20.31 -7.71
CA LYS A 24 -21.88 20.26 -6.99
C LYS A 24 -21.83 18.86 -6.39
N ALA A 25 -21.26 17.92 -7.14
CA ALA A 25 -20.54 16.82 -6.55
C ALA A 25 -19.45 17.50 -5.73
N GLU A 26 -19.75 17.74 -4.46
CA GLU A 26 -18.75 18.05 -3.46
C GLU A 26 -17.92 16.77 -3.37
N ALA A 27 -16.92 16.67 -4.24
CA ALA A 27 -15.93 15.64 -4.19
C ALA A 27 -15.35 15.73 -2.78
N ARG A 28 -15.76 14.81 -1.90
CA ARG A 28 -15.05 14.59 -0.65
C ARG A 28 -13.60 14.42 -1.07
N ARG A 29 -12.74 15.40 -0.74
CA ARG A 29 -11.30 15.23 -0.87
C ARG A 29 -10.95 14.07 0.05
N PHE A 30 -10.97 12.87 -0.50
CA PHE A 30 -10.26 11.76 0.09
C PHE A 30 -8.80 12.23 0.12
N ASN A 31 -8.36 12.66 1.30
CA ASN A 31 -6.97 13.02 1.53
C ASN A 31 -6.17 11.73 1.38
N ASP A 32 -5.75 11.47 0.15
CA ASP A 32 -4.99 10.30 -0.22
C ASP A 32 -3.65 10.29 0.54
N ILE A 33 -3.02 9.13 0.68
CA ILE A 33 -1.69 9.03 1.29
C ILE A 33 -0.69 9.92 0.53
N SER A 34 -0.98 10.24 -0.74
CA SER A 34 -0.23 11.18 -1.56
C SER A 34 -0.12 12.60 -0.98
N SER A 35 -1.03 12.99 -0.09
CA SER A 35 -0.96 14.27 0.65
C SER A 35 0.09 14.27 1.76
N LEU A 36 0.52 13.10 2.22
CA LEU A 36 1.59 12.91 3.20
C LEU A 36 2.90 12.49 2.54
N VAL A 37 2.82 11.65 1.51
CA VAL A 37 3.96 11.12 0.76
C VAL A 37 3.74 11.37 -0.73
N SER A 38 4.26 12.50 -1.20
CA SER A 38 4.29 12.78 -2.64
C SER A 38 5.21 11.79 -3.36
N LYS A 39 5.09 11.69 -4.70
CA LYS A 39 6.02 10.87 -5.49
C LYS A 39 7.48 11.28 -5.26
N GLY A 40 7.76 12.59 -5.26
CA GLY A 40 9.11 13.10 -5.01
C GLY A 40 9.65 12.71 -3.63
N LEU A 41 8.81 12.76 -2.59
CA LEU A 41 9.21 12.31 -1.25
C LEU A 41 9.47 10.80 -1.22
N PHE A 42 8.59 9.99 -1.83
CA PHE A 42 8.79 8.55 -1.94
C PHE A 42 10.12 8.21 -2.65
N ASP A 43 10.37 8.85 -3.80
CA ASP A 43 11.61 8.64 -4.56
C ASP A 43 12.84 9.10 -3.76
N SER A 44 12.75 10.16 -2.95
CA SER A 44 13.85 10.60 -2.09
C SER A 44 14.11 9.69 -0.88
N ILE A 45 13.06 9.05 -0.33
CA ILE A 45 13.20 8.09 0.78
C ILE A 45 13.86 6.80 0.28
N PHE A 46 13.45 6.34 -0.90
CA PHE A 46 13.93 5.10 -1.53
C PHE A 46 14.89 5.39 -2.68
N LEU A 47 15.88 6.25 -2.42
CA LEU A 47 16.76 6.84 -3.43
C LEU A 47 17.43 5.79 -4.34
N HIS A 48 17.87 4.67 -3.76
CA HIS A 48 18.63 3.64 -4.47
C HIS A 48 17.81 2.39 -4.85
N LYS A 49 16.49 2.36 -4.64
CA LYS A 49 15.67 1.14 -4.89
C LYS A 49 15.75 0.62 -6.34
N ASP A 50 16.01 1.51 -7.30
CA ASP A 50 16.11 1.19 -8.73
C ASP A 50 17.58 1.15 -9.23
N ASN A 51 18.54 1.11 -8.32
CA ASN A 51 19.95 0.90 -8.65
C ASN A 51 20.15 -0.47 -9.31
N ASN A 52 21.13 -0.60 -10.23
CA ASN A 52 21.46 -1.87 -10.89
C ASN A 52 21.88 -2.98 -9.92
N ALA A 53 22.40 -2.62 -8.74
CA ALA A 53 22.76 -3.58 -7.69
C ALA A 53 21.54 -4.15 -6.95
N CYS A 54 20.35 -3.57 -7.10
CA CYS A 54 19.15 -4.00 -6.40
C CYS A 54 18.35 -5.03 -7.21
N PRO A 55 18.17 -6.26 -6.71
CA PRO A 55 17.39 -7.29 -7.42
C PRO A 55 15.91 -6.91 -7.66
N ALA A 56 15.36 -6.00 -6.85
CA ALA A 56 14.01 -5.48 -7.02
C ALA A 56 13.91 -4.25 -7.94
N LYS A 57 14.97 -3.89 -8.67
CA LYS A 57 14.99 -2.73 -9.57
C LYS A 57 13.74 -2.70 -10.46
N GLY A 58 13.01 -1.57 -10.43
CA GLY A 58 11.81 -1.36 -11.23
C GLY A 58 10.55 -2.08 -10.73
N PHE A 59 10.64 -2.89 -9.68
CA PHE A 59 9.49 -3.63 -9.13
C PHE A 59 8.58 -2.74 -8.27
N TYR A 60 9.15 -2.00 -7.31
CA TYR A 60 8.36 -1.18 -6.38
C TYR A 60 8.04 0.18 -6.96
N THR A 61 6.78 0.40 -7.36
CA THR A 61 6.36 1.69 -7.94
C THR A 61 5.55 2.51 -6.94
N TYR A 62 5.68 3.83 -7.02
CA TYR A 62 4.84 4.75 -6.24
C TYR A 62 3.34 4.52 -6.50
N ASN A 63 2.96 4.24 -7.75
CA ASN A 63 1.57 3.97 -8.11
C ASN A 63 1.03 2.72 -7.39
N SER A 64 1.82 1.64 -7.31
CA SER A 64 1.46 0.44 -6.54
C SER A 64 1.27 0.76 -5.06
N PHE A 65 2.16 1.57 -4.45
CA PHE A 65 2.05 2.00 -3.06
C PHE A 65 0.75 2.80 -2.82
N ILE A 66 0.46 3.79 -3.68
CA ILE A 66 -0.78 4.58 -3.59
C ILE A 66 -2.01 3.68 -3.74
N GLN A 67 -2.06 2.83 -4.76
CA GLN A 67 -3.20 1.92 -4.98
C GLN A 67 -3.40 0.94 -3.82
N ALA A 68 -2.31 0.39 -3.27
CA ALA A 68 -2.40 -0.49 -2.10
C ALA A 68 -2.95 0.26 -0.88
N SER A 69 -2.46 1.47 -0.60
CA SER A 69 -2.91 2.28 0.54
C SER A 69 -4.41 2.58 0.51
N ARG A 70 -5.02 2.69 -0.68
CA ARG A 70 -6.46 2.92 -0.84
C ARG A 70 -7.31 1.75 -0.37
N CYS A 71 -6.75 0.54 -0.30
CA CYS A 71 -7.42 -0.62 0.30
C CYS A 71 -7.41 -0.61 1.84
N PHE A 72 -6.65 0.29 2.46
CA PHE A 72 -6.50 0.42 3.90
C PHE A 72 -6.78 1.87 4.34
N PRO A 73 -8.05 2.32 4.31
CA PRO A 73 -8.38 3.75 4.42
C PRO A 73 -8.05 4.39 5.78
N GLN A 74 -7.67 3.62 6.79
CA GLN A 74 -7.20 4.13 8.09
C GLN A 74 -5.68 4.40 8.12
N PHE A 75 -4.89 3.73 7.28
CA PHE A 75 -3.44 3.88 7.24
C PHE A 75 -3.04 5.32 6.86
N GLY A 76 -2.26 5.97 7.73
CA GLY A 76 -1.84 7.37 7.53
C GLY A 76 -3.00 8.36 7.58
N ARG A 77 -4.18 7.96 8.09
CA ARG A 77 -5.38 8.83 8.14
C ARG A 77 -5.99 8.96 9.52
N THR A 78 -5.49 8.24 10.52
CA THR A 78 -6.01 8.29 11.89
C THR A 78 -5.20 9.24 12.78
N GLY A 79 -5.89 10.06 13.56
CA GLY A 79 -5.29 10.98 14.52
C GLY A 79 -4.73 12.27 13.92
N SER A 80 -3.84 12.92 14.67
CA SER A 80 -3.28 14.23 14.32
C SER A 80 -2.39 14.18 13.07
N SER A 81 -2.07 15.35 12.50
CA SER A 81 -1.05 15.50 11.45
C SER A 81 0.28 14.80 11.80
N ILE A 82 0.74 14.96 13.05
CA ILE A 82 1.97 14.36 13.55
C ILE A 82 1.84 12.84 13.63
N THR A 83 0.72 12.33 14.17
CA THR A 83 0.44 10.89 14.28
C THR A 83 0.46 10.22 12.92
N ARG A 84 -0.24 10.80 11.94
CA ARG A 84 -0.30 10.26 10.58
C ARG A 84 1.07 10.22 9.91
N LYS A 85 1.84 11.31 10.00
CA LYS A 85 3.22 11.36 9.48
C LYS A 85 4.12 10.33 10.16
N ARG A 86 3.99 10.18 11.48
CA ARG A 86 4.77 9.21 12.27
C ARG A 86 4.44 7.77 11.88
N GLU A 87 3.17 7.43 11.75
CA GLU A 87 2.74 6.09 11.30
C GLU A 87 3.35 5.76 9.94
N VAL A 88 3.22 6.68 8.97
CA VAL A 88 3.73 6.46 7.62
C VAL A 88 5.25 6.35 7.61
N ALA A 89 5.96 7.23 8.34
CA ALA A 89 7.41 7.14 8.48
C ALA A 89 7.84 5.81 9.11
N ALA A 90 7.14 5.34 10.16
CA ALA A 90 7.44 4.05 10.79
C ALA A 90 7.21 2.87 9.85
N PHE A 91 6.10 2.86 9.10
CA PHE A 91 5.84 1.85 8.09
C PHE A 91 6.93 1.83 7.00
N LEU A 92 7.26 3.00 6.44
CA LEU A 92 8.29 3.11 5.40
C LEU A 92 9.67 2.69 5.93
N ALA A 93 10.02 3.05 7.17
CA ALA A 93 11.27 2.64 7.79
C ALA A 93 11.35 1.12 8.02
N GLN A 94 10.26 0.51 8.50
CA GLN A 94 10.21 -0.94 8.69
C GLN A 94 10.35 -1.68 7.38
N ILE A 95 9.58 -1.31 6.34
CA ILE A 95 9.74 -1.97 5.04
C ILE A 95 11.11 -1.71 4.41
N SER A 96 11.72 -0.54 4.65
CA SER A 96 13.10 -0.27 4.24
C SER A 96 14.08 -1.25 4.88
N HIS A 97 13.95 -1.49 6.19
CA HIS A 97 14.82 -2.41 6.91
C HIS A 97 14.69 -3.84 6.36
N GLU A 98 13.46 -4.34 6.22
CA GLU A 98 13.16 -5.68 5.71
C GLU A 98 13.68 -5.95 4.29
N THR A 99 13.97 -4.89 3.52
CA THR A 99 14.34 -4.98 2.10
C THR A 99 15.63 -4.25 1.78
N THR A 100 16.43 -3.92 2.80
CA THR A 100 17.60 -3.06 2.64
C THR A 100 18.69 -3.74 1.80
N GLY A 101 19.28 -2.98 0.90
CA GLY A 101 20.57 -3.30 0.27
C GLY A 101 21.72 -2.45 0.81
N GLY A 102 21.50 -1.72 1.90
CA GLY A 102 22.48 -0.79 2.46
C GLY A 102 23.58 -1.49 3.24
N TRP A 103 24.79 -0.95 3.14
CA TRP A 103 25.96 -1.33 3.92
C TRP A 103 26.61 -0.09 4.55
N ALA A 104 27.59 -0.29 5.44
CA ALA A 104 28.17 0.78 6.27
C ALA A 104 28.70 1.99 5.46
N THR A 105 29.20 1.76 4.25
CA THR A 105 29.77 2.79 3.35
C THR A 105 28.96 2.97 2.07
N ALA A 106 27.68 2.59 2.07
CA ALA A 106 26.82 2.75 0.91
C ALA A 106 26.70 4.24 0.50
N PRO A 107 26.65 4.55 -0.80
CA PRO A 107 26.34 5.89 -1.28
C PRO A 107 25.08 6.44 -0.61
N ASP A 108 25.13 7.68 -0.13
CA ASP A 108 24.07 8.36 0.60
C ASP A 108 23.65 7.69 1.93
N GLY A 109 24.48 6.78 2.44
CA GLY A 109 24.29 6.07 3.70
C GLY A 109 23.39 4.82 3.59
N PRO A 110 23.45 3.91 4.58
CA PRO A 110 22.75 2.62 4.53
C PRO A 110 21.22 2.74 4.48
N PHE A 111 20.66 3.85 4.96
CA PHE A 111 19.20 4.03 5.07
C PHE A 111 18.54 4.49 3.76
N ALA A 112 19.32 4.89 2.75
CA ALA A 112 18.82 5.27 1.41
C ALA A 112 18.57 4.06 0.48
N TRP A 113 18.83 2.84 0.97
CA TRP A 113 18.84 1.59 0.21
C TRP A 113 17.68 0.63 0.55
N GLY A 114 16.58 1.16 1.10
CA GLY A 114 15.33 0.40 1.27
C GLY A 114 14.70 0.00 -0.07
N LEU A 115 13.86 -1.04 -0.06
CA LEU A 115 13.19 -1.62 -1.24
C LEU A 115 14.14 -2.17 -2.31
N CYS A 116 15.37 -2.54 -1.92
CA CYS A 116 16.37 -3.13 -2.80
C CYS A 116 16.07 -4.61 -3.12
N PHE A 117 15.47 -5.33 -2.17
CA PHE A 117 15.05 -6.72 -2.30
C PHE A 117 13.52 -6.88 -2.31
N LYS A 118 13.03 -7.91 -3.00
CA LYS A 118 11.60 -8.26 -3.08
C LYS A 118 11.25 -9.63 -2.50
N GLU A 119 12.26 -10.38 -2.14
CA GLU A 119 12.14 -11.70 -1.55
C GLU A 119 13.44 -12.06 -0.84
N GLU A 120 13.32 -12.97 0.11
CA GLU A 120 14.42 -13.49 0.90
C GLU A 120 15.46 -14.15 -0.01
N VAL A 121 16.72 -13.78 0.23
CA VAL A 121 17.88 -14.35 -0.42
C VAL A 121 18.35 -15.57 0.37
N SER A 122 18.55 -16.69 -0.32
CA SER A 122 19.06 -17.94 0.27
C SER A 122 18.25 -18.44 1.48
N PRO A 123 16.94 -18.76 1.29
CA PRO A 123 16.08 -19.20 2.38
C PRO A 123 16.55 -20.51 3.00
N GLN A 124 16.49 -20.59 4.33
CA GLN A 124 16.95 -21.75 5.10
C GLN A 124 15.88 -22.84 5.25
N SER A 125 14.64 -22.58 4.84
CA SER A 125 13.54 -23.55 4.87
C SER A 125 12.46 -23.21 3.83
N SER A 126 11.43 -24.05 3.74
CA SER A 126 10.21 -23.73 3.00
C SER A 126 9.21 -22.86 3.79
N TYR A 127 9.51 -22.54 5.06
CA TYR A 127 8.63 -21.79 5.96
C TYR A 127 7.22 -22.39 6.02
N CYS A 128 7.16 -23.72 6.06
CA CYS A 128 5.93 -24.47 6.19
C CYS A 128 5.80 -24.98 7.62
N ASP A 129 4.80 -24.48 8.35
CA ASP A 129 4.31 -25.15 9.55
C ASP A 129 3.27 -26.19 9.13
N SER A 130 3.71 -27.45 9.05
CA SER A 130 2.86 -28.59 8.68
C SER A 130 1.81 -28.95 9.74
N SER A 131 1.94 -28.43 10.97
CA SER A 131 0.94 -28.64 12.02
C SER A 131 -0.27 -27.71 11.88
N ASN A 132 -0.16 -26.64 11.08
CA ASN A 132 -1.24 -25.70 10.86
C ASN A 132 -2.27 -26.26 9.85
N THR A 133 -3.37 -26.79 10.37
CA THR A 133 -4.45 -27.38 9.56
C THR A 133 -5.39 -26.35 8.93
N GLN A 134 -5.43 -25.12 9.45
CA GLN A 134 -6.25 -24.06 8.89
C GLN A 134 -5.66 -23.50 7.59
N TRP A 135 -4.33 -23.43 7.52
CA TRP A 135 -3.58 -22.91 6.38
C TRP A 135 -2.55 -23.94 5.93
N PRO A 136 -2.99 -25.08 5.36
CA PRO A 136 -2.10 -26.17 5.01
C PRO A 136 -1.10 -25.74 3.94
N CYS A 137 0.12 -26.27 4.03
CA CYS A 137 1.14 -26.02 3.03
C CYS A 137 0.82 -26.73 1.72
N SER A 138 0.92 -26.01 0.61
CA SER A 138 0.77 -26.57 -0.72
C SER A 138 2.06 -27.30 -1.15
N PRO A 139 1.97 -28.51 -1.74
CA PRO A 139 3.14 -29.26 -2.18
C PRO A 139 4.07 -28.46 -3.10
N GLY A 140 5.37 -28.53 -2.82
CA GLY A 140 6.41 -27.84 -3.62
C GLY A 140 6.44 -26.31 -3.47
N LYS A 141 5.63 -25.72 -2.58
CA LYS A 141 5.65 -24.28 -2.33
C LYS A 141 6.53 -23.91 -1.15
N SER A 142 7.15 -22.74 -1.24
CA SER A 142 7.90 -22.11 -0.16
C SER A 142 7.25 -20.78 0.20
N TYR A 143 7.06 -20.58 1.50
CA TYR A 143 6.51 -19.38 2.12
C TYR A 143 7.61 -18.50 2.71
N LYS A 144 8.79 -18.48 2.08
CA LYS A 144 9.89 -17.55 2.40
C LYS A 144 9.46 -16.08 2.36
N GLY A 145 10.29 -15.20 2.91
CA GLY A 145 10.03 -13.77 2.92
C GLY A 145 9.80 -13.21 1.52
N ARG A 146 8.68 -12.51 1.31
CA ARG A 146 8.40 -11.75 0.08
C ARG A 146 7.75 -10.40 0.35
N GLY A 147 7.99 -9.47 -0.56
CA GLY A 147 7.45 -8.12 -0.53
C GLY A 147 8.07 -7.23 0.54
N PRO A 148 7.52 -6.02 0.75
CA PRO A 148 8.10 -5.00 1.61
C PRO A 148 8.19 -5.38 3.09
N ILE A 149 7.32 -6.26 3.59
CA ILE A 149 7.33 -6.71 4.99
C ILE A 149 7.97 -8.11 5.17
N GLN A 150 8.56 -8.66 4.11
CA GLN A 150 9.07 -10.04 4.09
C GLN A 150 8.06 -11.05 4.65
N LEU A 151 6.82 -11.00 4.13
CA LEU A 151 5.74 -11.90 4.54
C LEU A 151 6.24 -13.34 4.43
N SER A 152 6.19 -14.07 5.55
CA SER A 152 6.75 -15.42 5.67
C SER A 152 5.75 -16.34 6.36
N TRP A 153 5.84 -17.65 6.09
CA TRP A 153 5.00 -18.73 6.64
C TRP A 153 3.60 -18.89 6.05
N ASN A 154 3.18 -20.15 5.87
CA ASN A 154 1.85 -20.55 5.38
C ASN A 154 0.71 -19.89 6.17
N TYR A 155 0.84 -19.82 7.49
CA TYR A 155 -0.16 -19.20 8.37
C TYR A 155 -0.24 -17.67 8.26
N ASN A 156 0.66 -17.01 7.54
CA ASN A 156 0.54 -15.60 7.15
C ASN A 156 0.08 -15.46 5.69
N TYR A 157 0.63 -16.25 4.77
CA TYR A 157 0.23 -16.22 3.36
C TYR A 157 -1.24 -16.60 3.15
N GLY A 158 -1.73 -17.62 3.87
CA GLY A 158 -3.12 -18.05 3.81
C GLY A 158 -4.12 -16.93 4.16
N PRO A 159 -4.08 -16.35 5.37
CA PRO A 159 -5.01 -15.29 5.74
C PRO A 159 -4.77 -13.99 4.94
N ALA A 160 -3.54 -13.64 4.57
CA ALA A 160 -3.27 -12.51 3.68
C ALA A 160 -3.92 -12.71 2.31
N GLY A 161 -3.76 -13.90 1.72
CA GLY A 161 -4.38 -14.29 0.46
C GLY A 161 -5.91 -14.16 0.51
N LYS A 162 -6.52 -14.74 1.55
CA LYS A 162 -7.96 -14.65 1.78
C LYS A 162 -8.44 -13.19 1.91
N ALA A 163 -7.73 -12.35 2.66
CA ALA A 163 -8.11 -10.97 2.89
C ALA A 163 -7.93 -10.07 1.64
N LEU A 164 -6.92 -10.37 0.82
CA LEU A 164 -6.51 -9.52 -0.30
C LEU A 164 -6.99 -10.00 -1.68
N GLY A 165 -7.62 -11.18 -1.73
CA GLY A 165 -8.17 -11.76 -2.96
C GLY A 165 -7.10 -12.37 -3.87
N PHE A 166 -6.08 -13.02 -3.30
CA PHE A 166 -5.13 -13.83 -4.06
C PHE A 166 -4.90 -15.20 -3.42
N ASP A 167 -4.44 -16.17 -4.21
CA ASP A 167 -4.14 -17.51 -3.70
C ASP A 167 -2.76 -17.53 -3.02
N GLY A 168 -2.72 -17.18 -1.74
CA GLY A 168 -1.47 -17.14 -0.97
C GLY A 168 -0.85 -18.50 -0.70
N LEU A 169 -1.64 -19.59 -0.68
CA LEU A 169 -1.13 -20.92 -0.37
C LEU A 169 -0.56 -21.62 -1.61
N ASN A 170 -1.28 -21.61 -2.73
CA ASN A 170 -0.82 -22.25 -3.97
C ASN A 170 0.02 -21.33 -4.87
N ASN A 171 -0.09 -20.01 -4.70
CA ASN A 171 0.66 -19.03 -5.48
C ASN A 171 1.34 -17.94 -4.63
N PRO A 172 2.19 -18.32 -3.65
CA PRO A 172 2.89 -17.35 -2.79
C PRO A 172 3.84 -16.43 -3.57
N ASP A 173 4.38 -16.88 -4.70
CA ASP A 173 5.27 -16.07 -5.57
C ASP A 173 4.59 -14.82 -6.13
N MET A 174 3.26 -14.75 -6.10
CA MET A 174 2.53 -13.55 -6.51
C MET A 174 2.98 -12.31 -5.72
N VAL A 175 3.42 -12.48 -4.46
CA VAL A 175 3.90 -11.37 -3.61
C VAL A 175 5.21 -10.78 -4.13
N SER A 176 6.08 -11.56 -4.77
CA SER A 176 7.33 -11.06 -5.39
C SER A 176 7.22 -10.82 -6.91
N ASN A 177 6.07 -11.11 -7.51
CA ASN A 177 5.81 -10.91 -8.95
C ASN A 177 4.79 -9.80 -9.25
N ASN A 178 4.03 -9.33 -8.25
CA ASN A 178 3.08 -8.25 -8.41
C ASN A 178 3.29 -7.16 -7.35
N SER A 179 3.80 -6.01 -7.79
CA SER A 179 4.12 -4.84 -6.96
C SER A 179 2.93 -4.35 -6.11
N LEU A 180 1.71 -4.36 -6.66
CA LEU A 180 0.51 -3.95 -5.93
C LEU A 180 0.19 -4.94 -4.81
N ILE A 181 0.29 -6.25 -5.09
CA ILE A 181 0.06 -7.29 -4.08
C ILE A 181 1.14 -7.25 -3.01
N ALA A 182 2.39 -7.01 -3.38
CA ALA A 182 3.49 -6.83 -2.44
C ALA A 182 3.20 -5.71 -1.42
N PHE A 183 2.79 -4.52 -1.88
CA PHE A 183 2.42 -3.44 -0.95
C PHE A 183 1.14 -3.75 -0.15
N LYS A 184 0.16 -4.44 -0.76
CA LYS A 184 -1.06 -4.86 -0.05
C LYS A 184 -0.75 -5.84 1.08
N THR A 185 0.16 -6.80 0.91
CA THR A 185 0.54 -7.73 1.98
C THR A 185 1.26 -7.02 3.12
N ALA A 186 2.13 -6.06 2.80
CA ALA A 186 2.79 -5.23 3.81
C ALA A 186 1.80 -4.40 4.63
N LEU A 187 0.85 -3.73 3.97
CA LEU A 187 -0.20 -2.96 4.64
C LEU A 187 -1.17 -3.88 5.40
N TRP A 188 -1.54 -5.04 4.84
CA TRP A 188 -2.34 -6.02 5.55
C TRP A 188 -1.68 -6.42 6.87
N PHE A 189 -0.40 -6.77 6.84
CA PHE A 189 0.35 -7.12 8.05
C PHE A 189 0.36 -5.97 9.06
N TRP A 190 0.65 -4.75 8.60
CA TRP A 190 0.67 -3.55 9.44
C TRP A 190 -0.66 -3.26 10.13
N MET A 191 -1.76 -3.50 9.43
CA MET A 191 -3.12 -3.18 9.88
C MET A 191 -3.79 -4.33 10.67
N THR A 192 -3.27 -5.54 10.59
CA THR A 192 -3.90 -6.75 11.14
C THR A 192 -3.32 -7.10 12.51
N GLU A 193 -4.21 -7.30 13.48
CA GLU A 193 -3.86 -7.84 14.79
C GLU A 193 -3.67 -9.36 14.69
N GLN A 194 -2.63 -9.88 15.36
CA GLN A 194 -2.39 -11.31 15.50
C GLN A 194 -2.15 -11.62 16.97
N ASN A 195 -3.23 -11.93 17.70
CA ASN A 195 -3.19 -12.14 19.14
C ASN A 195 -2.03 -13.09 19.54
N PRO A 196 -1.21 -12.73 20.55
CA PRO A 196 -1.37 -11.60 21.47
C PRO A 196 -0.87 -10.24 20.95
N LYS A 197 -0.28 -10.18 19.76
CA LYS A 197 0.33 -8.96 19.21
C LYS A 197 -0.74 -8.03 18.64
N PRO A 198 -0.79 -6.75 19.07
CA PRO A 198 -1.64 -5.75 18.44
C PRO A 198 -1.18 -5.47 17.00
N SER A 199 -2.03 -4.85 16.19
CA SER A 199 -1.57 -4.31 14.91
C SER A 199 -0.59 -3.16 15.11
N CYS A 200 0.41 -3.06 14.22
CA CYS A 200 1.35 -1.93 14.20
C CYS A 200 0.61 -0.59 14.09
N HIS A 201 -0.46 -0.55 13.29
CA HIS A 201 -1.37 0.60 13.21
C HIS A 201 -1.84 1.05 14.59
N ASN A 202 -2.45 0.15 15.38
CA ASN A 202 -3.02 0.49 16.69
C ASN A 202 -1.95 1.00 17.67
N VAL A 203 -0.72 0.48 17.59
CA VAL A 203 0.42 0.99 18.36
C VAL A 203 0.77 2.41 17.92
N MET A 204 0.96 2.64 16.62
CA MET A 204 1.42 3.93 16.08
C MET A 204 0.41 5.07 16.26
N ILE A 205 -0.88 4.75 16.30
CA ILE A 205 -1.95 5.74 16.53
C ILE A 205 -2.26 5.94 18.03
N GLY A 206 -1.58 5.22 18.93
CA GLY A 206 -1.79 5.30 20.38
C GLY A 206 -3.10 4.68 20.86
N LYS A 207 -3.68 3.73 20.10
CA LYS A 207 -4.91 3.01 20.47
C LYS A 207 -4.61 1.77 21.30
N TYR A 208 -3.47 1.13 21.09
CA TYR A 208 -3.07 -0.01 21.88
C TYR A 208 -2.75 0.41 23.32
N LYS A 209 -3.29 -0.34 24.28
CA LYS A 209 -2.99 -0.20 25.70
C LYS A 209 -2.20 -1.45 26.12
N PRO A 210 -0.93 -1.32 26.55
CA PRO A 210 -0.15 -2.44 27.02
C PRO A 210 -0.87 -3.18 28.15
N THR A 211 -0.84 -4.52 28.11
CA THR A 211 -1.32 -5.37 29.19
C THR A 211 -0.30 -5.40 30.33
N ALA A 212 -0.68 -5.97 31.48
CA ALA A 212 0.25 -6.19 32.57
C ALA A 212 1.43 -7.09 32.16
N ALA A 213 1.21 -8.06 31.26
CA ALA A 213 2.27 -8.92 30.74
C ALA A 213 3.27 -8.14 29.87
N ASP A 214 2.80 -7.16 29.09
CA ASP A 214 3.68 -6.33 28.24
C ASP A 214 4.57 -5.38 29.06
N VAL A 215 4.09 -4.92 30.22
CA VAL A 215 4.83 -3.99 31.09
C VAL A 215 5.84 -4.72 31.99
N ASN A 216 5.53 -5.95 32.39
CA ASN A 216 6.30 -6.70 33.39
C ASN A 216 7.22 -7.78 32.77
N GLY A 217 7.26 -7.87 31.44
CA GLY A 217 8.03 -8.87 30.69
C GLY A 217 9.53 -8.62 30.66
#